data_AF-H6LDR5-F1
#
_entry.id   AF-H6LDR5-F1
#
_cell.length_a   1.000
_cell.length_b   1.000
_cell.length_c   1.000
_cell.angle_alpha   90.00
_cell.angle_beta   90.00
_cell.angle_gamma   90.00
#
_symmetry.space_group_name_H-M   'P 1'
#
loop_
_entity.id
_entity.type
_entity.pdbx_description
1 polymer ?
#
loop_
_entity_poly.entity_id
_entity_poly.type
_entity_poly.pdbx_seq_one_letter_code
_entity_poly.pdbx_strand_id
1 'polypeptide(L)'
;MLKYDEKRIQLYNAVKEYISAGFSINQTAKFLHCSRKTVRNYMNGDFDSLCCREPQSCADRYYDYIVKSLSAGMIRKDIYREIIKQGYPGKMTAAYDYMNKVIQIQGIEIAVNRSSSIEAIERKKQLNKFDHLSRREIFRFLWMSEDISPKHRDFLMVNYPVICKLYKCIKEFRQIFKKKACPSCICSLIDIKNLS
;
A
#
# COMPACT_ATOMS: atom_id res chain seq x y z
N MET A 1 -6.87 21.49 3.30
CA MET A 1 -6.20 22.73 2.84
C MET A 1 -6.84 23.15 1.52
N LEU A 2 -7.47 24.33 1.47
CA LEU A 2 -8.13 24.84 0.27
C LEU A 2 -7.11 24.96 -0.87
N LYS A 3 -7.37 24.28 -1.99
CA LYS A 3 -6.55 24.42 -3.19
C LYS A 3 -7.08 25.58 -4.01
N TYR A 4 -6.31 26.65 -4.07
CA TYR A 4 -6.65 27.83 -4.86
C TYR A 4 -6.23 27.67 -6.32
N ASP A 5 -7.02 28.24 -7.22
CA ASP A 5 -6.68 28.30 -8.63
C ASP A 5 -5.82 29.53 -8.91
N GLU A 6 -4.57 29.30 -9.31
CA GLU A 6 -3.58 30.36 -9.52
C GLU A 6 -4.04 31.42 -10.54
N LYS A 7 -4.76 31.03 -11.61
CA LYS A 7 -5.28 31.98 -12.60
C LYS A 7 -6.37 32.86 -12.01
N ARG A 8 -7.22 32.29 -11.14
CA ARG A 8 -8.27 33.04 -10.44
C ARG A 8 -7.68 33.98 -9.39
N ILE A 9 -6.62 33.57 -8.69
CA ILE A 9 -5.88 34.43 -7.76
C ILE A 9 -5.27 35.63 -8.49
N GLN A 10 -4.58 35.39 -9.61
CA GLN A 10 -3.99 36.45 -10.43
C GLN A 10 -5.05 37.45 -10.90
N LEU A 11 -6.20 36.95 -11.38
CA LEU A 11 -7.31 37.80 -11.79
C LEU A 11 -7.90 38.60 -10.61
N TYR A 12 -8.04 37.98 -9.44
CA TYR A 12 -8.53 38.65 -8.23
C TYR A 12 -7.63 39.81 -7.83
N ASN A 13 -6.33 39.56 -7.74
CA ASN A 13 -5.35 40.57 -7.36
C ASN A 13 -5.32 41.72 -8.37
N ALA A 14 -5.30 41.40 -9.67
CA ALA A 14 -5.27 42.41 -10.72
C ALA A 14 -6.54 43.28 -10.70
N VAL A 15 -7.74 42.70 -10.50
CA VAL A 15 -8.98 43.49 -10.36
C VAL A 15 -8.89 44.44 -9.17
N LYS A 16 -8.41 43.98 -8.01
CA LYS A 16 -8.27 44.82 -6.81
C LYS A 16 -7.28 45.97 -7.02
N GLU A 17 -6.16 45.70 -7.70
CA GLU A 17 -5.13 46.69 -8.02
C GLU A 17 -5.65 47.80 -8.96
N TYR A 18 -6.32 47.44 -10.06
CA TYR A 18 -6.88 48.45 -10.96
C TYR A 18 -7.98 49.29 -10.29
N ILE A 19 -8.80 48.67 -9.45
CA ILE A 19 -9.84 49.42 -8.73
C ILE A 19 -9.23 50.34 -7.66
N SER A 20 -8.19 49.90 -6.93
CA SER A 20 -7.50 50.75 -5.94
C SER A 20 -6.73 51.91 -6.58
N ALA A 21 -6.23 51.72 -7.81
CA ALA A 21 -5.63 52.78 -8.63
C ALA A 21 -6.66 53.74 -9.25
N GLY A 22 -7.96 53.56 -8.98
CA GLY A 22 -9.02 54.47 -9.40
C GLY A 22 -9.59 54.23 -10.80
N PHE A 23 -9.25 53.11 -11.45
CA PHE A 23 -9.81 52.79 -12.77
C PHE A 23 -11.27 52.37 -12.66
N SER A 24 -12.08 52.78 -13.64
CA SER A 24 -13.48 52.36 -13.73
C SER A 24 -13.60 50.88 -14.10
N ILE A 25 -14.72 50.25 -13.73
CA ILE A 25 -15.06 48.85 -14.10
C ILE A 25 -14.92 48.61 -15.61
N ASN A 26 -15.25 49.61 -16.44
CA ASN A 26 -15.14 49.52 -17.89
C ASN A 26 -13.69 49.48 -18.37
N GLN A 27 -12.81 50.29 -17.79
CA GLN A 27 -11.39 50.31 -18.11
C GLN A 27 -10.71 49.01 -17.65
N THR A 28 -10.97 48.59 -16.41
CA THR A 28 -10.46 47.34 -15.85
C THR A 28 -10.88 46.12 -16.68
N ALA A 29 -12.14 46.07 -17.13
CA ALA A 29 -12.63 45.00 -18.00
C ALA A 29 -11.88 44.94 -19.34
N LYS A 30 -11.54 46.11 -19.92
CA LYS A 30 -10.75 46.20 -21.15
C LYS A 30 -9.31 45.77 -20.94
N PHE A 31 -8.64 46.24 -19.87
CA PHE A 31 -7.26 45.88 -19.56
C PHE A 31 -7.08 44.39 -19.23
N LEU A 32 -8.03 43.81 -18.50
CA LEU A 32 -7.99 42.40 -18.10
C LEU A 32 -8.63 41.46 -19.12
N HIS A 33 -9.09 41.97 -20.27
CA HIS A 33 -9.77 41.21 -21.31
C HIS A 33 -10.90 40.32 -20.77
N CYS A 34 -11.71 40.84 -19.85
CA CYS A 34 -12.80 40.10 -19.19
C CYS A 34 -14.12 40.88 -19.20
N SER A 35 -15.21 40.22 -18.82
CA SER A 35 -16.52 40.87 -18.81
C SER A 35 -16.65 41.86 -17.64
N ARG A 36 -17.42 42.94 -17.81
CA ARG A 36 -17.75 43.86 -16.70
C ARG A 36 -18.40 43.15 -15.51
N LYS A 37 -19.15 42.06 -15.78
CA LYS A 37 -19.76 41.23 -14.75
C LYS A 37 -18.70 40.52 -13.93
N THR A 38 -17.67 39.98 -14.58
CA THR A 38 -16.51 39.36 -13.94
C THR A 38 -15.81 40.37 -13.03
N VAL A 39 -15.53 41.57 -13.52
CA VAL A 39 -14.91 42.63 -12.70
C VAL A 39 -15.75 42.95 -11.47
N ARG A 40 -17.08 43.12 -11.60
CA ARG A 40 -17.96 43.34 -10.44
C ARG A 40 -17.94 42.19 -9.43
N ASN A 41 -17.96 40.95 -9.93
CA ASN A 41 -17.91 39.77 -9.07
C ASN A 41 -16.60 39.72 -8.27
N TYR A 42 -15.45 39.95 -8.91
CA TYR A 42 -14.15 39.91 -8.24
C TYR A 42 -13.87 41.16 -7.39
N MET A 43 -14.48 42.30 -7.73
CA MET A 43 -14.41 43.52 -6.93
C MET A 43 -15.11 43.35 -5.57
N ASN A 44 -16.28 42.71 -5.54
CA ASN A 44 -17.14 42.62 -4.35
C ASN A 44 -17.20 41.23 -3.70
N GLY A 45 -16.67 40.19 -4.36
CA GLY A 45 -16.75 38.82 -3.89
C GLY A 45 -15.66 38.45 -2.89
N ASP A 46 -15.98 37.46 -2.07
CA ASP A 46 -15.05 36.85 -1.13
C ASP A 46 -13.92 36.09 -1.87
N PHE A 47 -12.70 36.20 -1.35
CA PHE A 47 -11.51 35.61 -1.97
C PHE A 47 -11.62 34.09 -2.03
N ASP A 48 -12.02 33.45 -0.93
CA ASP A 48 -12.12 32.00 -0.86
C ASP A 48 -13.19 31.50 -1.82
N SER A 49 -14.37 32.13 -1.83
CA SER A 49 -15.44 31.73 -2.74
C SER A 49 -15.07 31.84 -4.23
N LEU A 50 -14.25 32.82 -4.61
CA LEU A 50 -13.88 33.05 -6.00
C LEU A 50 -12.66 32.25 -6.44
N CYS A 51 -11.64 32.19 -5.58
CA CYS A 51 -10.33 31.64 -5.91
C CYS A 51 -10.17 30.19 -5.49
N CYS A 52 -10.97 29.65 -4.56
CA CYS A 52 -10.95 28.23 -4.26
C CYS A 52 -11.44 27.44 -5.47
N ARG A 53 -10.77 26.32 -5.75
CA ARG A 53 -11.34 25.32 -6.65
C ARG A 53 -12.54 24.69 -5.97
N GLU A 54 -13.66 24.60 -6.69
CA GLU A 54 -14.73 23.71 -6.27
C GLU A 54 -14.17 22.28 -6.15
N PRO A 55 -14.60 21.52 -5.13
CA PRO A 55 -14.16 20.14 -4.98
C PRO A 55 -14.49 19.36 -6.26
N GLN A 56 -13.47 18.90 -6.98
CA GLN A 56 -13.62 18.22 -8.28
C GLN A 56 -14.22 16.82 -8.10
N SER A 57 -14.08 16.25 -6.90
CA SER A 57 -14.69 14.99 -6.47
C SER A 57 -15.59 15.21 -5.26
N CYS A 58 -16.67 14.42 -5.17
CA CYS A 58 -17.46 14.33 -3.93
C CYS A 58 -16.63 13.92 -2.71
N ALA A 59 -15.47 13.29 -2.91
CA ALA A 59 -14.54 12.91 -1.85
C ALA A 59 -13.64 14.05 -1.37
N ASP A 60 -13.45 15.11 -2.17
CA ASP A 60 -12.55 16.22 -1.83
C ASP A 60 -13.00 16.98 -0.57
N ARG A 61 -14.31 17.02 -0.28
CA ARG A 61 -14.83 17.59 0.98
C ARG A 61 -14.32 16.86 2.22
N TYR A 62 -13.92 15.60 2.07
CA TYR A 62 -13.44 14.75 3.16
C TYR A 62 -11.91 14.64 3.18
N TYR A 63 -11.19 15.37 2.31
CA TYR A 63 -9.74 15.24 2.14
C TYR A 63 -8.98 15.39 3.46
N ASP A 64 -9.25 16.46 4.22
CA ASP A 64 -8.52 16.75 5.46
C ASP A 64 -8.75 15.66 6.51
N TYR A 65 -9.98 15.15 6.63
CA TYR A 65 -10.31 14.03 7.50
C TYR A 65 -9.62 12.73 7.03
N ILE A 66 -9.64 12.44 5.73
CA ILE A 66 -9.02 11.26 5.14
C ILE A 66 -7.50 11.27 5.38
N VAL A 67 -6.81 12.38 5.09
CA VAL A 67 -5.36 12.51 5.30
C VAL A 67 -5.01 12.31 6.77
N LYS A 68 -5.73 12.98 7.69
CA LYS A 68 -5.50 12.85 9.13
C LYS A 68 -5.71 11.42 9.61
N SER A 69 -6.78 10.78 9.16
CA SER A 69 -7.13 9.40 9.56
C SER A 69 -6.14 8.38 9.02
N LEU A 70 -5.72 8.52 7.75
CA LEU A 70 -4.71 7.66 7.14
C LEU A 70 -3.34 7.81 7.82
N SER A 71 -2.96 9.05 8.15
CA SER A 71 -1.70 9.33 8.88
C SER A 71 -1.73 8.79 10.31
N ALA A 72 -2.90 8.74 10.93
CA ALA A 72 -3.12 8.09 12.22
C ALA A 72 -3.17 6.55 12.13
N GLY A 73 -2.98 5.96 10.94
CA GLY A 73 -2.98 4.52 10.73
C GLY A 73 -4.36 3.86 10.69
N MET A 74 -5.44 4.64 10.54
CA MET A 74 -6.78 4.07 10.40
C MET A 74 -6.93 3.31 9.08
N ILE A 75 -7.65 2.18 9.11
CA ILE A 75 -7.90 1.39 7.91
C ILE A 75 -8.93 2.08 7.00
N ARG A 76 -8.70 1.99 5.69
CA ARG A 76 -9.59 2.56 4.65
C ARG A 76 -11.07 2.22 4.83
N LYS A 77 -11.37 0.98 5.28
CA LYS A 77 -12.75 0.53 5.54
C LYS A 77 -13.44 1.33 6.64
N ASP A 78 -12.73 1.65 7.72
CA ASP A 78 -13.29 2.39 8.86
C ASP A 78 -13.40 3.88 8.52
N ILE A 79 -12.43 4.42 7.77
CA ILE A 79 -12.51 5.77 7.19
C ILE A 79 -13.75 5.89 6.29
N TYR A 80 -13.98 4.92 5.41
CA TYR A 80 -15.14 4.90 4.52
C TYR A 80 -16.47 4.89 5.29
N ARG A 81 -16.57 4.07 6.35
CA ARG A 81 -17.76 4.05 7.22
C ARG A 81 -18.03 5.41 7.85
N GLU A 82 -16.99 6.11 8.27
CA GLU A 82 -17.15 7.40 8.95
C GLU A 82 -17.54 8.52 7.98
N ILE A 83 -16.94 8.58 6.79
CA ILE A 83 -17.33 9.58 5.78
C ILE A 83 -18.76 9.34 5.25
N ILE A 84 -19.23 8.09 5.21
CA ILE A 84 -20.63 7.76 4.87
C ILE A 84 -21.60 8.32 5.92
N LYS A 85 -21.29 8.19 7.22
CA LYS A 85 -22.10 8.81 8.28
C LYS A 85 -22.14 10.33 8.18
N GLN A 86 -21.05 10.94 7.70
CA GLN A 86 -20.95 12.37 7.42
C GLN A 86 -21.60 12.78 6.08
N GLY A 87 -22.33 11.89 5.41
CA GLY A 87 -23.11 12.20 4.21
C GLY A 87 -22.37 12.04 2.89
N TYR A 88 -21.28 11.26 2.83
CA TYR A 88 -20.57 11.02 1.57
C TYR A 88 -21.47 10.32 0.54
N PRO A 89 -21.68 10.90 -0.66
CA PRO A 89 -22.62 10.37 -1.64
C PRO A 89 -22.02 9.31 -2.57
N GLY A 90 -20.70 9.10 -2.54
CA GLY A 90 -20.00 8.21 -3.46
C GLY A 90 -20.01 6.74 -3.04
N LYS A 91 -19.75 5.85 -4.00
CA LYS A 91 -19.58 4.41 -3.74
C LYS A 91 -18.22 4.10 -3.11
N MET A 92 -18.13 2.96 -2.42
CA MET A 92 -16.90 2.49 -1.76
C MET A 92 -15.68 2.45 -2.69
N THR A 93 -15.83 1.93 -3.91
CA THR A 93 -14.72 1.84 -4.88
C THR A 93 -14.14 3.21 -5.20
N ALA A 94 -15.01 4.19 -5.48
CA ALA A 94 -14.57 5.56 -5.76
C ALA A 94 -13.87 6.20 -4.55
N ALA A 95 -14.35 5.94 -3.33
CA ALA A 95 -13.70 6.40 -2.11
C ALA A 95 -12.32 5.75 -1.93
N TYR A 96 -12.20 4.45 -2.22
CA TYR A 96 -10.92 3.74 -2.10
C TYR A 96 -9.91 4.18 -3.16
N ASP A 97 -10.34 4.38 -4.40
CA ASP A 97 -9.49 4.92 -5.47
C ASP A 97 -8.98 6.32 -5.10
N TYR A 98 -9.85 7.15 -4.52
CA TYR A 98 -9.48 8.46 -4.01
C TYR A 98 -8.46 8.36 -2.87
N MET A 99 -8.72 7.52 -1.86
CA MET A 99 -7.77 7.28 -0.76
C MET A 99 -6.43 6.79 -1.30
N ASN A 100 -6.40 5.84 -2.24
CA ASN A 100 -5.16 5.34 -2.85
C ASN A 100 -4.37 6.45 -3.54
N LYS A 101 -5.03 7.39 -4.22
CA LYS A 101 -4.37 8.59 -4.78
C LYS A 101 -3.77 9.47 -3.68
N VAL A 102 -4.52 9.73 -2.61
CA VAL A 102 -4.04 10.52 -1.46
C VAL A 102 -2.80 9.87 -0.83
N ILE A 103 -2.83 8.54 -0.68
CA ILE A 103 -1.73 7.75 -0.13
C ILE A 103 -0.46 7.89 -0.98
N GLN A 104 -0.60 7.76 -2.30
CA GLN A 104 0.51 7.94 -3.24
C GLN A 104 1.07 9.36 -3.19
N ILE A 105 0.20 10.38 -3.16
CA ILE A 105 0.60 11.79 -3.15
C ILE A 105 1.32 12.17 -1.85
N GLN A 106 0.82 11.67 -0.72
CA GLN A 106 1.34 12.01 0.62
C GLN A 106 2.46 11.07 1.10
N GLY A 107 2.75 9.99 0.36
CA GLY A 107 3.77 9.01 0.76
C GLY A 107 3.44 8.27 2.06
N ILE A 108 2.16 8.11 2.40
CA ILE A 108 1.74 7.50 3.67
C ILE A 108 1.91 5.98 3.58
N GLU A 109 2.69 5.39 4.50
CA GLU A 109 2.77 3.93 4.62
C GLU A 109 1.51 3.39 5.32
N ILE A 110 0.73 2.55 4.62
CA ILE A 110 -0.51 1.98 5.17
C ILE A 110 -0.44 0.47 5.27
N ALA A 111 -0.92 -0.03 6.40
CA ALA A 111 -1.23 -1.41 6.60
C ALA A 111 -2.41 -1.89 5.76
N VAL A 112 -2.17 -2.92 4.95
CA VAL A 112 -3.18 -3.53 4.07
C VAL A 112 -4.33 -4.18 4.86
N ASN A 113 -4.11 -4.56 6.13
CA ASN A 113 -5.09 -5.27 6.96
C ASN A 113 -5.02 -4.85 8.44
N ARG A 114 -6.13 -4.98 9.18
CA ARG A 114 -6.30 -4.67 10.61
C ARG A 114 -5.34 -5.47 11.53
N SER A 115 -4.84 -6.61 11.04
CA SER A 115 -3.84 -7.45 11.71
C SER A 115 -2.39 -7.03 11.46
N SER A 116 -2.15 -6.04 10.61
CA SER A 116 -0.84 -5.46 10.37
C SER A 116 -0.83 -4.08 11.02
N SER A 117 -0.47 -3.95 12.29
CA SER A 117 -0.19 -2.61 12.84
C SER A 117 1.00 -1.98 12.10
N ILE A 118 1.20 -0.66 12.24
CA ILE A 118 2.44 -0.01 11.79
C ILE A 118 3.66 -0.74 12.39
N GLU A 119 3.55 -1.14 13.65
CA GLU A 119 4.55 -1.96 14.35
C GLU A 119 4.77 -3.33 13.70
N ALA A 120 3.72 -3.97 13.16
CA ALA A 120 3.85 -5.23 12.43
C ALA A 120 4.57 -5.04 11.08
N ILE A 121 4.37 -3.91 10.42
CA ILE A 121 5.12 -3.53 9.20
C ILE A 121 6.59 -3.30 9.56
N GLU A 122 6.88 -2.55 10.62
CA GLU A 122 8.25 -2.32 11.09
C GLU A 122 8.94 -3.62 11.51
N ARG A 123 8.27 -4.48 12.28
CA ARG A 123 8.78 -5.82 12.62
C ARG A 123 9.07 -6.64 11.37
N LYS A 124 8.20 -6.61 10.35
CA LYS A 124 8.45 -7.30 9.08
C LYS A 124 9.66 -6.73 8.34
N LYS A 125 9.83 -5.39 8.32
CA LYS A 125 11.02 -4.73 7.76
C LYS A 125 12.29 -5.16 8.51
N GLN A 126 12.23 -5.28 9.83
CA GLN A 126 13.35 -5.78 10.63
C GLN A 126 13.64 -7.26 10.37
N LEU A 127 12.62 -8.11 10.29
CA LEU A 127 12.77 -9.54 9.98
C LEU A 127 13.37 -9.77 8.58
N ASN A 128 13.02 -8.93 7.60
CA ASN A 128 13.59 -8.98 6.25
C ASN A 128 15.09 -8.65 6.20
N LYS A 129 15.69 -8.07 7.25
CA LYS A 129 17.14 -7.86 7.34
C LYS A 129 17.91 -9.15 7.60
N PHE A 130 17.23 -10.18 8.10
CA PHE A 130 17.84 -11.47 8.39
C PHE A 130 17.68 -12.39 7.19
N ASP A 131 18.75 -13.12 6.88
CA ASP A 131 18.66 -14.28 6.01
C ASP A 131 17.74 -15.31 6.69
N HIS A 132 16.66 -15.66 6.00
CA HIS A 132 15.67 -16.60 6.50
C HIS A 132 15.57 -17.79 5.57
N LEU A 133 15.26 -18.95 6.18
CA LEU A 133 15.04 -20.19 5.47
C LEU A 133 13.65 -20.71 5.82
N SER A 134 12.78 -20.81 4.82
CA SER A 134 11.40 -21.25 5.00
C SER A 134 11.30 -22.77 5.17
N ARG A 135 10.24 -23.24 5.83
CA ARG A 135 9.93 -24.69 5.92
C ARG A 135 9.81 -25.35 4.54
N ARG A 136 9.30 -24.60 3.55
CA ARG A 136 9.18 -25.07 2.16
C ARG A 136 10.55 -25.32 1.55
N GLU A 137 11.51 -24.41 1.73
CA GLU A 137 12.88 -24.58 1.23
C GLU A 137 13.57 -25.75 1.90
N ILE A 138 13.41 -25.92 3.22
CA ILE A 138 13.92 -27.10 3.94
C ILE A 138 13.33 -28.38 3.35
N PHE A 139 12.02 -28.41 3.10
CA PHE A 139 11.36 -29.58 2.51
C PHE A 139 11.88 -29.88 1.10
N ARG A 140 12.03 -28.86 0.25
CA ARG A 140 12.55 -29.02 -1.12
C ARG A 140 14.02 -29.46 -1.12
N PHE A 141 14.82 -28.93 -0.20
CA PHE A 141 16.19 -29.40 -0.01
C PHE A 141 16.25 -30.89 0.38
N LEU A 142 15.45 -31.30 1.36
CA LEU A 142 15.43 -32.68 1.83
C LEU A 142 14.85 -33.65 0.79
N TRP A 143 13.73 -33.30 0.16
CA TRP A 143 12.90 -34.20 -0.63
C TRP A 143 12.96 -33.96 -2.14
N MET A 144 13.47 -32.85 -2.63
CA MET A 144 13.62 -32.60 -4.08
C MET A 144 15.08 -32.52 -4.52
N SER A 145 16.04 -32.67 -3.58
CA SER A 145 17.47 -32.45 -3.82
C SER A 145 17.78 -31.05 -4.37
N GLU A 146 16.96 -30.06 -4.05
CA GLU A 146 17.24 -28.69 -4.45
C GLU A 146 18.33 -28.09 -3.58
N ASP A 147 19.20 -27.30 -4.19
CA ASP A 147 20.28 -26.66 -3.46
C ASP A 147 19.75 -25.50 -2.61
N ILE A 148 20.30 -25.39 -1.41
CA ILE A 148 20.17 -24.22 -0.53
C ILE A 148 21.55 -23.64 -0.30
N SER A 149 21.61 -22.36 0.12
CA SER A 149 22.87 -21.69 0.45
C SER A 149 23.74 -22.57 1.37
N PRO A 150 25.05 -22.71 1.10
CA PRO A 150 25.94 -23.53 1.93
C PRO A 150 25.89 -23.14 3.41
N LYS A 151 25.80 -21.83 3.70
CA LYS A 151 25.64 -21.31 5.08
C LYS A 151 24.40 -21.87 5.76
N HIS A 152 23.26 -21.88 5.06
CA HIS A 152 22.02 -22.45 5.57
C HIS A 152 22.11 -23.96 5.76
N ARG A 153 22.74 -24.66 4.81
CA ARG A 153 22.95 -26.11 4.90
C ARG A 153 23.78 -26.46 6.14
N ASP A 154 24.92 -25.81 6.32
CA ASP A 154 25.83 -26.09 7.43
C ASP A 154 25.16 -25.76 8.76
N PHE A 155 24.47 -24.61 8.83
CA PHE A 155 23.68 -24.24 10.00
C PHE A 155 22.60 -25.28 10.35
N LEU A 156 21.85 -25.76 9.35
CA LEU A 156 20.83 -26.80 9.57
C LEU A 156 21.43 -28.11 10.06
N MET A 157 22.53 -28.55 9.45
CA MET A 157 23.15 -29.85 9.77
C MET A 157 23.77 -29.85 11.17
N VAL A 158 24.30 -28.71 11.62
CA VAL A 158 24.90 -28.56 12.95
C VAL A 158 23.83 -28.38 14.03
N ASN A 159 22.88 -27.48 13.83
CA ASN A 159 21.95 -27.08 14.90
C ASN A 159 20.71 -27.98 14.99
N TYR A 160 20.37 -28.71 13.92
CA TYR A 160 19.18 -29.57 13.87
C TYR A 160 19.57 -31.02 13.52
N PRO A 161 20.07 -31.81 14.48
CA PRO A 161 20.55 -33.17 14.23
C PRO A 161 19.46 -34.11 13.69
N VAL A 162 18.19 -33.84 14.02
CA VAL A 162 17.03 -34.59 13.47
C VAL A 162 16.94 -34.40 11.95
N ILE A 163 17.18 -33.19 11.44
CA ILE A 163 17.19 -32.89 10.00
C ILE A 163 18.34 -33.62 9.32
N CYS A 164 19.52 -33.65 9.96
CA CYS A 164 20.68 -34.40 9.44
C CYS A 164 20.40 -35.90 9.35
N LYS A 165 19.81 -36.51 10.40
CA LYS A 165 19.39 -37.92 10.37
C LYS A 165 18.39 -38.19 9.25
N LEU A 166 17.35 -37.36 9.14
CA LEU A 166 16.33 -37.49 8.10
C LEU A 166 16.92 -37.38 6.69
N TYR A 167 17.83 -36.42 6.47
CA TYR A 167 18.53 -36.25 5.19
C TYR A 167 19.33 -37.51 4.80
N LYS A 168 20.06 -38.11 5.75
CA LYS A 168 20.78 -39.37 5.54
C LYS A 168 19.83 -40.51 5.18
N CYS A 169 18.76 -40.69 5.96
CA CYS A 169 17.74 -41.72 5.70
C CYS A 169 17.11 -41.58 4.31
N ILE A 170 16.75 -40.35 3.89
CA ILE A 170 16.19 -40.11 2.54
C ILE A 170 17.20 -40.47 1.45
N LYS A 171 18.48 -40.12 1.64
CA LYS A 171 19.53 -40.49 0.68
C LYS A 171 19.72 -42.00 0.57
N GLU A 172 19.76 -42.70 1.71
CA GLU A 172 19.87 -44.16 1.76
C GLU A 172 18.67 -44.81 1.07
N PHE A 173 17.45 -44.39 1.41
CA PHE A 173 16.22 -44.87 0.77
C PHE A 173 16.27 -44.71 -0.75
N ARG A 174 16.71 -43.56 -1.26
CA ARG A 174 16.86 -43.34 -2.72
C ARG A 174 17.93 -44.22 -3.34
N GLN A 175 19.00 -44.54 -2.61
CA GLN A 175 20.02 -45.44 -3.13
C GLN A 175 19.48 -46.85 -3.37
N ILE A 176 18.51 -47.33 -2.60
CA ILE A 176 17.83 -48.62 -2.82
C ILE A 176 17.20 -48.67 -4.22
N PHE A 177 16.55 -47.59 -4.65
CA PHE A 177 15.91 -47.54 -5.98
C PHE A 177 16.92 -47.28 -7.11
N LYS A 178 18.00 -46.53 -6.84
CA LYS A 178 19.03 -46.20 -7.85
C LYS A 178 19.98 -47.37 -8.13
N LYS A 179 20.43 -48.05 -7.08
CA LYS A 179 21.19 -49.30 -7.19
C LYS A 179 20.16 -50.39 -7.38
N LYS A 180 19.77 -50.73 -8.61
CA LYS A 180 18.85 -51.85 -8.88
C LYS A 180 19.31 -53.11 -8.12
N ALA A 181 18.77 -53.34 -6.95
CA ALA A 181 19.01 -54.48 -6.06
C ALA A 181 17.90 -54.45 -5.01
N CYS A 182 17.13 -55.48 -4.74
CA CYS A 182 16.98 -56.84 -5.25
C CYS A 182 15.49 -57.16 -4.93
N PRO A 183 14.75 -57.96 -5.73
CA PRO A 183 13.36 -58.32 -5.38
C PRO A 183 13.21 -58.87 -3.95
N SER A 184 14.28 -59.43 -3.37
CA SER A 184 14.31 -59.96 -2.01
C SER A 184 14.24 -58.91 -0.88
N CYS A 185 14.70 -57.67 -1.09
CA CYS A 185 14.63 -56.63 -0.05
C CYS A 185 13.21 -56.10 0.16
N ILE A 186 12.33 -56.27 -0.84
CA ILE A 186 10.92 -55.90 -0.73
C ILE A 186 10.17 -56.92 0.14
N CYS A 187 10.55 -58.20 0.09
CA CYS A 187 9.91 -59.24 0.90
C CYS A 187 10.12 -59.01 2.40
N SER A 188 11.32 -58.58 2.84
CA SER A 188 11.61 -58.36 4.27
C SER A 188 10.81 -57.20 4.88
N LEU A 189 10.38 -56.23 4.08
CA LEU A 189 9.50 -55.13 4.52
C LEU A 189 8.02 -55.53 4.57
N ILE A 190 7.62 -56.54 3.80
CA ILE A 190 6.27 -57.12 3.83
C ILE A 190 6.12 -58.03 5.05
N ASP A 191 7.17 -58.77 5.44
CA ASP A 191 7.14 -59.66 6.60
C ASP A 191 6.97 -58.90 7.93
N ILE A 192 7.48 -57.67 8.04
CA ILE A 192 7.28 -56.80 9.22
C ILE A 192 5.82 -56.33 9.35
N LYS A 193 5.05 -56.31 8.25
CA LYS A 193 3.61 -55.98 8.26
C LYS A 193 2.69 -57.17 8.59
N ASN A 194 3.20 -58.39 8.58
CA ASN A 194 2.41 -59.61 8.85
C ASN A 194 2.64 -60.18 10.27
N LEU A 195 3.32 -59.43 11.15
CA LEU A 195 3.54 -59.77 12.56
C LEU A 195 2.81 -58.82 13.53
N SER A 196 1.75 -58.13 13.07
CA SER A 196 0.80 -57.39 13.93
C SER A 196 -0.49 -58.16 14.12
#